data_AF-A0A0D5MDT5-F1
#
_entry.id   AF-A0A0D5MDT5-F1
#
_cell.length_a   1.000
_cell.length_b   1.000
_cell.length_c   1.000
_cell.angle_alpha   90.00
_cell.angle_beta   90.00
_cell.angle_gamma   90.00
#
_symmetry.space_group_name_H-M   'P 1'
#
loop_
_entity.id
_entity.type
_entity.pdbx_description
1 polymer ?
#
loop_
_entity_poly.entity_id
_entity_poly.type
_entity_poly.pdbx_seq_one_letter_code
_entity_poly.pdbx_strand_id
1 'polypeptide(L)'
;MADYQNLFTTVQAVGPVHHGVELGHGNSPRTGQPLINYWIGKLGNAQLGPIYLGGLGLASLVFGLIAFTLIGMNMLASVNYDPIQFVRQLFWLSLEPPPPSYGLSMPPLNQGGWFLIVGLFLTASIMFWWARTYRRAVELGMGTHIAWAFAAAIWLFLVLGLFRPILMGSWGEAVPYGIFSHLDWTAAFSLRYGNLFYNPFHALSIVFLYGSALLFAMHGATILAVTRFGGEREIEQITDRGTASERAALFWRWTMGFNATMESIHRWAWWFAVLCPI
;
A
#
# COMPACT_ATOMS: atom_id res chain seq x y z
N MET A 1 7.70 19.97 -35.05
CA MET A 1 6.50 19.57 -34.28
C MET A 1 6.97 18.70 -33.13
N ALA A 2 6.36 18.82 -31.94
CA ALA A 2 6.68 17.92 -30.83
C ALA A 2 6.02 16.56 -31.05
N ASP A 3 6.73 15.47 -30.77
CA ASP A 3 6.17 14.11 -30.83
C ASP A 3 5.14 13.90 -29.72
N TYR A 4 4.20 12.98 -29.94
CA TYR A 4 3.23 12.57 -28.92
C TYR A 4 3.93 11.76 -27.80
N GLN A 5 3.73 12.17 -26.55
CA GLN A 5 4.44 11.63 -25.38
C GLN A 5 3.73 10.46 -24.68
N ASN A 6 2.54 10.07 -25.14
CA ASN A 6 1.75 8.99 -24.56
C ASN A 6 1.43 9.12 -23.06
N LEU A 7 1.25 10.36 -22.58
CA LEU A 7 0.85 10.64 -21.19
C LEU A 7 -0.67 10.67 -21.00
N PHE A 8 -1.42 11.08 -22.03
CA PHE A 8 -2.88 11.17 -21.98
C PHE A 8 -3.48 10.60 -23.25
N THR A 9 -4.43 9.67 -23.11
CA THR A 9 -5.14 9.06 -24.24
C THR A 9 -5.88 10.11 -25.06
N THR A 10 -5.40 10.38 -26.28
CA THR A 10 -5.99 11.40 -27.17
C THR A 10 -7.38 11.00 -27.63
N VAL A 11 -7.54 9.75 -28.05
CA VAL A 11 -8.81 9.14 -28.48
C VAL A 11 -9.09 7.88 -27.67
N GLN A 12 -10.22 7.85 -26.95
CA GLN A 12 -10.64 6.68 -26.18
C GLN A 12 -11.58 5.81 -27.00
N ALA A 13 -11.23 4.54 -27.16
CA ALA A 13 -12.16 3.53 -27.69
C ALA A 13 -12.93 2.90 -26.52
N VAL A 14 -14.24 2.70 -26.70
CA VAL A 14 -15.11 2.05 -25.70
C VAL A 14 -15.73 0.81 -26.32
N GLY A 15 -15.46 -0.35 -25.72
CA GLY A 15 -16.10 -1.62 -26.05
C GLY A 15 -17.09 -2.07 -24.97
N PRO A 16 -17.64 -3.29 -25.11
CA PRO A 16 -18.44 -3.91 -24.05
C PRO A 16 -17.67 -4.01 -22.73
N VAL A 17 -18.37 -3.93 -21.61
CA VAL A 17 -17.76 -4.08 -20.28
C VAL A 17 -17.25 -5.51 -20.06
N HIS A 18 -16.12 -5.63 -19.35
CA HIS A 18 -15.51 -6.91 -19.02
C HIS A 18 -15.83 -7.33 -17.58
N HIS A 19 -16.38 -8.53 -17.38
CA HIS A 19 -16.72 -9.04 -16.05
C HIS A 19 -15.57 -9.77 -15.33
N GLY A 20 -14.37 -9.79 -15.93
CA GLY A 20 -13.19 -10.48 -15.41
C GLY A 20 -13.13 -11.95 -15.85
N VAL A 21 -11.94 -12.55 -15.79
CA VAL A 21 -11.74 -13.99 -16.00
C VAL A 21 -12.63 -14.79 -15.04
N GLU A 22 -13.22 -15.90 -15.50
CA GLU A 22 -14.07 -16.74 -14.67
C GLU A 22 -13.29 -17.28 -13.46
N LEU A 23 -13.96 -17.35 -12.31
CA LEU A 23 -13.39 -17.90 -11.09
C LEU A 23 -13.88 -19.34 -10.91
N GLY A 24 -13.02 -20.21 -10.41
CA GLY A 24 -13.36 -21.62 -10.16
C GLY A 24 -14.46 -21.83 -9.10
N HIS A 25 -14.90 -23.07 -8.97
CA HIS A 25 -15.94 -23.48 -8.01
C HIS A 25 -15.62 -23.05 -6.57
N GLY A 26 -16.64 -22.60 -5.82
CA GLY A 26 -16.51 -22.16 -4.43
C GLY A 26 -16.17 -20.67 -4.24
N ASN A 27 -16.02 -19.92 -5.34
CA ASN A 27 -15.95 -18.46 -5.29
C ASN A 27 -17.35 -17.84 -5.30
N SER A 28 -17.53 -16.79 -4.50
CA SER A 28 -18.74 -15.95 -4.62
C SER A 28 -18.78 -15.23 -5.97
N PRO A 29 -19.97 -14.91 -6.51
CA PRO A 29 -20.09 -14.03 -7.66
C PRO A 29 -19.41 -12.68 -7.40
N ARG A 30 -18.93 -12.03 -8.47
CA ARG A 30 -18.49 -10.62 -8.37
C ARG A 30 -19.70 -9.71 -8.18
N THR A 31 -19.50 -8.63 -7.43
CA THR A 31 -20.54 -7.66 -7.07
C THR A 31 -20.38 -6.37 -7.86
N GLY A 32 -21.51 -5.75 -8.20
CA GLY A 32 -21.59 -4.46 -8.88
C GLY A 32 -21.60 -4.57 -10.40
N GLN A 33 -22.32 -3.66 -11.05
CA GLN A 33 -22.28 -3.51 -12.51
C GLN A 33 -21.13 -2.58 -12.91
N PRO A 34 -20.31 -2.94 -13.92
CA PRO A 34 -19.20 -2.08 -14.32
C PRO A 34 -19.70 -0.75 -14.90
N LEU A 35 -18.95 0.33 -14.63
CA LEU A 35 -19.24 1.68 -15.13
C LEU A 35 -18.07 2.19 -15.95
N ILE A 36 -18.31 3.08 -16.91
CA ILE A 36 -17.27 3.72 -17.72
C ILE A 36 -17.12 5.18 -17.27
N ASN A 37 -15.90 5.60 -16.95
CA ASN A 37 -15.56 6.97 -16.59
C ASN A 37 -14.59 7.59 -17.61
N TYR A 38 -15.05 8.63 -18.31
CA TYR A 38 -14.28 9.33 -19.34
C TYR A 38 -12.97 9.92 -18.82
N TRP A 39 -12.97 10.54 -17.64
CA TRP A 39 -11.79 11.22 -17.10
C TRP A 39 -10.72 10.22 -16.64
N ILE A 40 -11.12 9.10 -16.04
CA ILE A 40 -10.19 8.01 -15.72
C ILE A 40 -9.63 7.40 -17.01
N GLY A 41 -10.45 7.27 -18.06
CA GLY A 41 -10.02 6.83 -19.39
C GLY A 41 -8.97 7.72 -20.07
N LYS A 42 -8.79 8.98 -19.62
CA LYS A 42 -7.70 9.83 -20.12
C LYS A 42 -6.34 9.42 -19.56
N LEU A 43 -6.30 8.71 -18.44
CA LEU A 43 -5.09 8.26 -17.76
C LEU A 43 -4.83 6.74 -17.91
N GLY A 44 -5.87 5.94 -18.16
CA GLY A 44 -5.75 4.48 -18.25
C GLY A 44 -7.06 3.79 -18.66
N ASN A 45 -7.39 2.65 -18.04
CA ASN A 45 -8.65 1.95 -18.29
C ASN A 45 -9.84 2.73 -17.70
N ALA A 46 -10.85 3.00 -18.52
CA ALA A 46 -12.05 3.74 -18.13
C ALA A 46 -13.04 2.94 -17.26
N GLN A 47 -12.93 1.61 -17.22
CA GLN A 47 -13.89 0.76 -16.51
C GLN A 47 -13.65 0.74 -14.98
N LEU A 48 -14.71 0.99 -14.22
CA LEU A 48 -14.78 0.84 -12.76
C LEU A 48 -15.63 -0.39 -12.40
N GLY A 49 -15.06 -1.32 -11.62
CA GLY A 49 -15.71 -2.58 -11.28
C GLY A 49 -15.68 -3.63 -12.40
N PRO A 50 -16.25 -4.84 -12.18
CA PRO A 50 -16.90 -5.27 -10.93
C PRO A 50 -15.87 -5.65 -9.86
N ILE A 51 -16.29 -5.81 -8.61
CA ILE A 51 -15.39 -6.18 -7.50
C ILE A 51 -15.76 -7.54 -6.92
N TYR A 52 -14.77 -8.39 -6.65
CA TYR A 52 -15.02 -9.61 -5.87
C TYR A 52 -15.17 -9.28 -4.39
N LEU A 53 -16.24 -9.70 -3.70
CA LEU A 53 -16.38 -9.50 -2.26
C LEU A 53 -16.85 -10.77 -1.55
N GLY A 54 -15.96 -11.74 -1.40
CA GLY A 54 -16.18 -12.91 -0.54
C GLY A 54 -15.96 -12.60 0.95
N GLY A 55 -16.16 -13.62 1.81
CA GLY A 55 -16.13 -13.49 3.27
C GLY A 55 -14.89 -12.81 3.87
N LEU A 56 -13.69 -13.08 3.33
CA LEU A 56 -12.46 -12.41 3.78
C LEU A 56 -12.48 -10.90 3.53
N GLY A 57 -12.99 -10.47 2.36
CA GLY A 57 -13.08 -9.05 2.05
C GLY A 57 -14.16 -8.36 2.88
N LEU A 58 -15.30 -9.02 3.09
CA LEU A 58 -16.35 -8.50 3.95
C LEU A 58 -15.87 -8.35 5.41
N ALA A 59 -15.23 -9.39 5.95
CA ALA A 59 -14.63 -9.33 7.28
C ALA A 59 -13.61 -8.19 7.38
N SER A 60 -12.69 -8.09 6.43
CA SER A 60 -11.72 -6.99 6.40
C SER A 60 -12.38 -5.61 6.44
N LEU A 61 -13.41 -5.37 5.63
CA LEU A 61 -14.14 -4.10 5.61
C LEU A 61 -14.89 -3.84 6.92
N VAL A 62 -15.56 -4.84 7.50
CA VAL A 62 -16.27 -4.69 8.78
C VAL A 62 -15.31 -4.31 9.90
N PHE A 63 -14.21 -5.07 10.06
CA PHE A 63 -13.21 -4.79 11.08
C PHE A 63 -12.53 -3.42 10.87
N GLY A 64 -12.24 -3.06 9.61
CA GLY A 64 -11.64 -1.77 9.26
C GLY A 64 -12.58 -0.59 9.53
N LEU A 65 -13.87 -0.73 9.21
CA LEU A 65 -14.89 0.29 9.49
C LEU A 65 -15.12 0.47 11.00
N ILE A 66 -15.08 -0.63 11.78
CA ILE A 66 -15.14 -0.54 13.24
C ILE A 66 -13.93 0.27 13.76
N ALA A 67 -12.71 -0.08 13.35
CA ALA A 67 -11.51 0.64 13.75
C ALA A 67 -11.56 2.13 13.36
N PHE A 68 -11.89 2.43 12.10
CA PHE A 68 -12.02 3.80 11.59
C PHE A 68 -13.06 4.62 12.37
N THR A 69 -14.23 4.04 12.61
CA THR A 69 -15.32 4.72 13.33
C THR A 69 -14.94 4.96 14.79
N LEU A 70 -14.31 3.99 15.45
CA LEU A 70 -13.85 4.15 16.84
C LEU A 70 -12.78 5.25 16.99
N ILE A 71 -11.84 5.36 16.03
CA ILE A 71 -10.88 6.49 15.98
C ILE A 71 -11.65 7.81 15.87
N GLY A 72 -12.53 7.93 14.88
CA GLY A 72 -13.31 9.15 14.65
C GLY A 72 -14.19 9.54 15.83
N MET A 73 -14.83 8.58 16.50
CA MET A 73 -15.66 8.83 17.68
C MET A 73 -14.83 9.29 18.89
N ASN A 74 -13.63 8.75 19.10
CA ASN A 74 -12.73 9.23 20.17
C ASN A 74 -12.21 10.64 19.89
N MET A 75 -11.87 10.94 18.63
CA MET A 75 -11.48 12.29 18.21
C MET A 75 -12.64 13.29 18.34
N LEU A 76 -13.88 12.88 18.04
CA LEU A 76 -15.06 13.72 18.23
C LEU A 76 -15.38 13.95 19.72
N ALA A 77 -15.19 12.92 20.55
CA ALA A 77 -15.39 13.02 21.98
C ALA A 77 -14.37 13.96 22.65
N SER A 78 -13.12 14.02 22.17
CA SER A 78 -12.09 14.90 22.74
C SER A 78 -12.36 16.39 22.51
N VAL A 79 -13.26 16.73 21.58
CA VAL A 79 -13.78 18.08 21.34
C VAL A 79 -15.24 18.24 21.80
N ASN A 80 -15.67 17.44 22.79
CA ASN A 80 -17.02 17.51 23.38
C ASN A 80 -18.16 17.37 22.36
N TYR A 81 -17.96 16.54 21.32
CA TYR A 81 -18.94 16.33 20.24
C TYR A 81 -19.29 17.59 19.44
N ASP A 82 -18.47 18.65 19.48
CA ASP A 82 -18.64 19.83 18.64
C ASP A 82 -18.12 19.56 17.21
N PRO A 83 -19.00 19.51 16.19
CA PRO A 83 -18.59 19.21 14.82
C PRO A 83 -17.72 20.32 14.20
N ILE A 84 -17.87 21.57 14.62
CA ILE A 84 -17.06 22.69 14.15
C ILE A 84 -15.64 22.53 14.67
N GLN A 85 -15.49 22.18 15.96
CA GLN A 85 -14.18 21.92 16.55
C GLN A 85 -13.52 20.68 15.97
N PHE A 86 -14.31 19.63 15.72
CA PHE A 86 -13.82 18.40 15.10
C PHE A 86 -13.16 18.68 13.74
N VAL A 87 -13.83 19.43 12.86
CA VAL A 87 -13.28 19.79 11.55
C VAL A 87 -12.11 20.76 11.69
N ARG A 88 -12.23 21.79 12.53
CA ARG A 88 -11.17 22.81 12.73
C ARG A 88 -9.88 22.18 13.25
N GLN A 89 -9.99 21.20 14.14
CA GLN A 89 -8.84 20.59 14.82
C GLN A 89 -8.46 19.23 14.25
N LEU A 90 -9.10 18.75 13.17
CA LEU A 90 -9.01 17.38 12.67
C LEU A 90 -7.58 16.81 12.63
N PHE A 91 -6.59 17.62 12.23
CA PHE A 91 -5.20 17.18 12.12
C PHE A 91 -4.46 17.04 13.47
N TRP A 92 -4.92 17.73 14.51
CA TRP A 92 -4.36 17.69 15.86
C TRP A 92 -5.08 16.68 16.77
N LEU A 93 -6.25 16.20 16.38
CA LEU A 93 -6.97 15.18 17.15
C LEU A 93 -6.21 13.85 17.11
N SER A 94 -6.32 13.09 18.20
CA SER A 94 -5.59 11.84 18.37
C SER A 94 -6.33 10.87 19.28
N LEU A 95 -6.17 9.58 19.00
CA LEU A 95 -6.44 8.49 19.95
C LEU A 95 -5.09 7.94 20.42
N GLU A 96 -4.75 8.29 21.66
CA GLU A 96 -3.46 8.00 22.28
C GLU A 96 -3.36 6.57 22.85
N PRO A 97 -2.16 5.97 22.89
CA PRO A 97 -1.92 4.69 23.55
C PRO A 97 -2.10 4.77 25.08
N PRO A 98 -2.24 3.61 25.76
CA PRO A 98 -2.31 3.56 27.21
C PRO A 98 -1.09 4.19 27.91
N PRO A 99 -1.28 4.84 29.07
CA PRO A 99 -0.16 5.31 29.89
C PRO A 99 0.78 4.17 30.31
N PRO A 100 2.10 4.43 30.47
CA PRO A 100 3.08 3.40 30.84
C PRO A 100 2.77 2.65 32.13
N SER A 101 2.03 3.25 33.07
CA SER A 101 1.61 2.62 34.34
C SER A 101 0.79 1.34 34.14
N TYR A 102 0.14 1.18 32.99
CA TYR A 102 -0.62 -0.02 32.65
C TYR A 102 0.24 -1.13 32.04
N GLY A 103 1.50 -0.88 31.68
CA GLY A 103 2.35 -1.85 31.01
C GLY A 103 1.66 -2.47 29.78
N LEU A 104 1.51 -3.80 29.78
CA LEU A 104 0.80 -4.55 28.74
C LEU A 104 -0.64 -4.96 29.13
N SER A 105 -1.15 -4.49 30.27
CA SER A 105 -2.51 -4.79 30.72
C SER A 105 -3.56 -4.00 29.93
N MET A 106 -4.83 -4.46 29.97
CA MET A 106 -5.95 -3.73 29.40
C MET A 106 -6.37 -2.59 30.34
N PRO A 107 -6.24 -1.31 29.96
CA PRO A 107 -6.64 -0.17 30.79
C PRO A 107 -8.15 0.11 30.66
N PRO A 108 -8.71 0.99 31.50
CA PRO A 108 -10.04 1.56 31.29
C PRO A 108 -10.20 2.19 29.90
N LEU A 109 -11.42 2.20 29.37
CA LEU A 109 -11.71 2.71 28.01
C LEU A 109 -11.21 4.16 27.80
N ASN A 110 -11.44 5.03 28.79
CA ASN A 110 -11.03 6.44 28.77
C ASN A 110 -9.54 6.68 29.09
N GLN A 111 -8.74 5.62 29.25
CA GLN A 111 -7.30 5.69 29.55
C GLN A 111 -6.49 4.82 28.58
N GLY A 112 -6.89 4.78 27.30
CA GLY A 112 -6.22 4.00 26.25
C GLY A 112 -6.87 2.64 25.95
N GLY A 113 -7.97 2.27 26.60
CA GLY A 113 -8.66 1.01 26.29
C GLY A 113 -9.22 1.01 24.86
N TRP A 114 -9.72 2.16 24.39
CA TRP A 114 -10.14 2.32 22.99
C TRP A 114 -9.00 2.12 21.99
N PHE A 115 -7.78 2.55 22.33
CA PHE A 115 -6.61 2.38 21.48
C PHE A 115 -6.31 0.89 21.24
N LEU A 116 -6.34 0.05 22.27
CA LEU A 116 -6.09 -1.39 22.12
C LEU A 116 -7.20 -2.09 21.32
N ILE A 117 -8.46 -1.69 21.53
CA ILE A 117 -9.59 -2.20 20.75
C ILE A 117 -9.42 -1.84 19.28
N VAL A 118 -9.10 -0.57 18.97
CA VAL A 118 -8.82 -0.11 17.60
C VAL A 118 -7.65 -0.89 16.99
N GLY A 119 -6.55 -1.06 17.73
CA GLY A 119 -5.38 -1.81 17.27
C GLY A 119 -5.70 -3.27 16.91
N LEU A 120 -6.53 -3.93 17.72
CA LEU A 120 -7.02 -5.28 17.44
C LEU A 120 -7.86 -5.32 16.16
N PHE A 121 -8.87 -4.46 16.04
CA PHE A 121 -9.77 -4.44 14.87
C PHE A 121 -9.03 -4.06 13.59
N LEU A 122 -8.13 -3.07 13.65
CA LEU A 122 -7.31 -2.66 12.51
C LEU A 122 -6.36 -3.78 12.06
N THR A 123 -5.67 -4.43 13.01
CA THR A 123 -4.78 -5.56 12.69
C THR A 123 -5.55 -6.70 12.05
N ALA A 124 -6.70 -7.08 12.61
CA ALA A 124 -7.55 -8.11 12.01
C ALA A 124 -8.02 -7.73 10.60
N SER A 125 -8.43 -6.48 10.39
CA SER A 125 -8.82 -5.97 9.07
C SER A 125 -7.71 -6.14 8.03
N ILE A 126 -6.48 -5.76 8.38
CA ILE A 126 -5.29 -5.88 7.52
C ILE A 126 -4.97 -7.34 7.23
N MET A 127 -5.02 -8.22 8.23
CA MET A 127 -4.74 -9.66 8.05
C MET A 127 -5.79 -10.35 7.16
N PHE A 128 -7.07 -10.00 7.30
CA PHE A 128 -8.12 -10.48 6.38
C PHE A 128 -7.93 -9.94 4.96
N TRP A 129 -7.46 -8.69 4.82
CA TRP A 129 -7.13 -8.14 3.50
C TRP A 129 -5.94 -8.87 2.87
N TRP A 130 -4.91 -9.19 3.67
CA TRP A 130 -3.78 -9.99 3.22
C TRP A 130 -4.23 -11.36 2.71
N ALA A 131 -5.01 -12.08 3.52
CA ALA A 131 -5.55 -13.38 3.13
C ALA A 131 -6.42 -13.29 1.86
N ARG A 132 -7.18 -12.21 1.70
CA ARG A 132 -7.93 -11.91 0.48
C ARG A 132 -6.99 -11.74 -0.72
N THR A 133 -5.92 -10.95 -0.61
CA THR A 133 -4.97 -10.75 -1.71
C THR A 133 -4.31 -12.06 -2.14
N TYR A 134 -3.86 -12.87 -1.18
CA TYR A 134 -3.32 -14.21 -1.42
C TYR A 134 -4.32 -15.08 -2.17
N ARG A 135 -5.55 -15.19 -1.66
CA ARG A 135 -6.57 -16.04 -2.24
C ARG A 135 -6.96 -15.59 -3.65
N ARG A 136 -7.03 -14.29 -3.93
CA ARG A 136 -7.34 -13.80 -5.29
C ARG A 136 -6.28 -14.21 -6.32
N ALA A 137 -5.00 -14.20 -5.94
CA ALA A 137 -3.93 -14.67 -6.82
C ALA A 137 -4.06 -16.19 -7.10
N VAL A 138 -4.26 -17.00 -6.05
CA VAL A 138 -4.39 -18.47 -6.18
C VAL A 138 -5.58 -18.86 -7.05
N GLU A 139 -6.73 -18.22 -6.86
CA GLU A 139 -7.97 -18.54 -7.60
C GLU A 139 -7.90 -18.14 -9.09
N LEU A 140 -6.91 -17.32 -9.46
CA LEU A 140 -6.58 -16.97 -10.84
C LEU A 140 -5.38 -17.76 -11.38
N GLY A 141 -4.83 -18.71 -10.62
CA GLY A 141 -3.65 -19.49 -11.02
C GLY A 141 -2.36 -18.66 -11.09
N MET A 142 -2.30 -17.51 -10.42
CA MET A 142 -1.16 -16.58 -10.44
C MET A 142 -0.18 -16.87 -9.29
N GLY A 143 1.08 -16.45 -9.45
CA GLY A 143 2.04 -16.41 -8.35
C GLY A 143 1.63 -15.40 -7.26
N THR A 144 2.01 -15.66 -6.00
CA THR A 144 1.57 -14.92 -4.81
C THR A 144 2.44 -13.70 -4.45
N HIS A 145 3.21 -13.17 -5.41
CA HIS A 145 4.19 -12.10 -5.23
C HIS A 145 3.63 -10.84 -4.53
N ILE A 146 2.39 -10.44 -4.84
CA ILE A 146 1.74 -9.27 -4.20
C ILE A 146 1.44 -9.54 -2.73
N ALA A 147 1.00 -10.75 -2.38
CA ALA A 147 0.73 -11.10 -0.99
C ALA A 147 2.02 -11.09 -0.15
N TRP A 148 3.14 -11.52 -0.72
CA TRP A 148 4.44 -11.47 -0.03
C TRP A 148 4.99 -10.05 0.11
N ALA A 149 4.84 -9.21 -0.91
CA ALA A 149 5.19 -7.79 -0.78
C ALA A 149 4.32 -7.09 0.27
N PHE A 150 3.02 -7.40 0.32
CA PHE A 150 2.14 -6.87 1.34
C PHE A 150 2.51 -7.37 2.74
N ALA A 151 2.93 -8.63 2.89
CA ALA A 151 3.42 -9.17 4.16
C ALA A 151 4.64 -8.39 4.70
N ALA A 152 5.54 -7.93 3.83
CA ALA A 152 6.66 -7.08 4.23
C ALA A 152 6.22 -5.71 4.79
N ALA A 153 5.19 -5.09 4.20
CA ALA A 153 4.61 -3.87 4.78
C ALA A 153 3.90 -4.14 6.12
N ILE A 154 3.20 -5.28 6.24
CA ILE A 154 2.55 -5.72 7.48
C ILE A 154 3.61 -5.95 8.58
N TRP A 155 4.79 -6.45 8.23
CA TRP A 155 5.89 -6.61 9.18
C TRP A 155 6.25 -5.29 9.87
N LEU A 156 6.54 -4.22 9.12
CA LEU A 156 6.81 -2.91 9.72
C LEU A 156 5.66 -2.40 10.59
N PHE A 157 4.42 -2.53 10.10
CA PHE A 157 3.22 -2.15 10.85
C PHE A 157 3.13 -2.89 12.21
N LEU A 158 3.35 -4.21 12.21
CA LEU A 158 3.33 -5.01 13.43
C LEU A 158 4.53 -4.73 14.34
N VAL A 159 5.72 -4.45 13.80
CA VAL A 159 6.88 -4.03 14.60
C VAL A 159 6.56 -2.76 15.37
N LEU A 160 5.99 -1.74 14.71
CA LEU A 160 5.69 -0.44 15.30
C LEU A 160 4.56 -0.50 16.35
N GLY A 161 3.47 -1.23 16.04
CA GLY A 161 2.25 -1.22 16.85
C GLY A 161 2.08 -2.41 17.81
N LEU A 162 2.83 -3.50 17.64
CA LEU A 162 2.62 -4.74 18.39
C LEU A 162 3.91 -5.33 18.97
N PHE A 163 4.86 -5.75 18.13
CA PHE A 163 6.03 -6.50 18.58
C PHE A 163 6.98 -5.65 19.44
N ARG A 164 7.37 -4.44 19.00
CA ARG A 164 8.23 -3.56 19.81
C ARG A 164 7.54 -3.17 21.12
N PRO A 165 6.26 -2.71 21.16
CA PRO A 165 5.57 -2.44 22.41
C PRO A 165 5.59 -3.62 23.41
N ILE A 166 5.35 -4.84 22.92
CA ILE A 166 5.43 -6.06 23.75
C ILE A 166 6.84 -6.26 24.31
N LEU A 167 7.88 -6.15 23.47
CA LEU A 167 9.28 -6.33 23.89
C LEU A 167 9.74 -5.24 24.86
N MET A 168 9.19 -4.04 24.76
CA MET A 168 9.44 -2.92 25.68
C MET A 168 8.58 -3.00 26.96
N GLY A 169 7.63 -3.94 27.03
CA GLY A 169 6.77 -4.13 28.20
C GLY A 169 5.69 -3.07 28.41
N SER A 170 5.37 -2.27 27.38
CA SER A 170 4.36 -1.21 27.49
C SER A 170 3.65 -0.90 26.17
N TRP A 171 2.31 -0.81 26.20
CA TRP A 171 1.54 -0.31 25.06
C TRP A 171 1.76 1.18 24.78
N GLY A 172 2.24 1.94 25.76
CA GLY A 172 2.59 3.37 25.61
C GLY A 172 3.73 3.62 24.62
N GLU A 173 4.44 2.57 24.21
CA GLU A 173 5.50 2.63 23.20
C GLU A 173 4.98 2.55 21.75
N ALA A 174 3.69 2.25 21.56
CA ALA A 174 3.05 2.16 20.24
C ALA A 174 2.76 3.54 19.63
N VAL A 175 2.49 3.57 18.33
CA VAL A 175 2.18 4.79 17.56
C VAL A 175 0.73 5.23 17.82
N PRO A 176 0.44 6.50 18.14
CA PRO A 176 -0.92 7.01 18.29
C PRO A 176 -1.67 7.08 16.96
N TYR A 177 -3.02 7.04 17.01
CA TYR A 177 -3.85 7.25 15.83
C TYR A 177 -4.23 8.73 15.71
N GLY A 178 -3.45 9.50 14.96
CA GLY A 178 -3.73 10.91 14.64
C GLY A 178 -2.74 11.48 13.63
N ILE A 179 -3.13 12.54 12.91
CA ILE A 179 -2.33 13.04 11.78
C ILE A 179 -1.05 13.72 12.26
N PHE A 180 -1.11 14.68 13.18
CA PHE A 180 0.12 15.29 13.71
C PHE A 180 0.74 14.47 14.84
N SER A 181 -0.06 13.80 15.67
CA SER A 181 0.47 12.99 16.78
C SER A 181 1.35 11.83 16.34
N HIS A 182 1.06 11.17 15.21
CA HIS A 182 1.97 10.13 14.70
C HIS A 182 3.28 10.70 14.14
N LEU A 183 3.28 11.93 13.59
CA LEU A 183 4.49 12.63 13.17
C LEU A 183 5.35 13.03 14.36
N ASP A 184 4.71 13.56 15.41
CA ASP A 184 5.36 13.91 16.67
C ASP A 184 5.98 12.65 17.30
N TRP A 185 5.26 11.52 17.27
CA TRP A 185 5.79 10.22 17.70
C TRP A 185 7.03 9.82 16.89
N THR A 186 7.02 9.96 15.56
CA THR A 186 8.18 9.62 14.71
C THR A 186 9.40 10.47 15.06
N ALA A 187 9.21 11.78 15.25
CA ALA A 187 10.29 12.67 15.66
C ALA A 187 10.80 12.34 17.07
N ALA A 188 9.89 12.13 18.02
CA ALA A 188 10.21 11.78 19.40
C ALA A 188 10.95 10.44 19.49
N PHE A 189 10.58 9.45 18.66
CA PHE A 189 11.26 8.17 18.57
C PHE A 189 12.74 8.35 18.19
N SER A 190 13.02 9.16 17.16
CA SER A 190 14.39 9.46 16.76
C SER A 190 15.19 10.14 17.86
N LEU A 191 14.61 11.15 18.52
CA LEU A 191 15.25 11.86 19.63
C LEU A 191 15.52 10.93 20.82
N ARG A 192 14.54 10.09 21.18
CA ARG A 192 14.62 9.16 22.31
C ARG A 192 15.74 8.14 22.15
N TYR A 193 15.98 7.68 20.92
CA TYR A 193 17.00 6.68 20.59
C TYR A 193 18.29 7.28 20.02
N GLY A 194 18.53 8.57 20.21
CA GLY A 194 19.84 9.17 19.90
C GLY A 194 20.11 9.35 18.42
N ASN A 195 19.11 9.84 17.67
CA ASN A 195 19.14 10.14 16.23
C ASN A 195 19.18 8.91 15.32
N LEU A 196 18.03 8.61 14.70
CA LEU A 196 17.87 7.48 13.77
C LEU A 196 18.73 7.57 12.50
N PHE A 197 19.34 8.69 12.16
CA PHE A 197 20.28 8.75 11.03
C PHE A 197 21.49 7.83 11.22
N TYR A 198 21.86 7.51 12.46
CA TYR A 198 22.95 6.60 12.76
C TYR A 198 22.52 5.14 12.89
N ASN A 199 21.22 4.83 12.73
CA ASN A 199 20.77 3.44 12.64
C ASN A 199 21.02 2.91 11.22
N PRO A 200 21.85 1.86 11.04
CA PRO A 200 22.20 1.36 9.71
C PRO A 200 20.99 0.80 8.95
N PHE A 201 20.01 0.20 9.63
CA PHE A 201 18.80 -0.31 8.98
C PHE A 201 17.86 0.81 8.54
N HIS A 202 17.80 1.91 9.29
CA HIS A 202 17.09 3.11 8.85
C HIS A 202 17.73 3.72 7.60
N ALA A 203 19.06 3.79 7.54
CA ALA A 203 19.78 4.22 6.35
C ALA A 203 19.52 3.31 5.14
N LEU A 204 19.52 1.99 5.33
CA LEU A 204 19.18 1.03 4.27
C LEU A 204 17.73 1.19 3.79
N SER A 205 16.78 1.38 4.71
CA SER A 205 15.37 1.66 4.35
C SER A 205 15.25 2.92 3.48
N ILE A 206 16.00 3.99 3.78
CA ILE A 206 16.07 5.19 2.94
C ILE A 206 16.64 4.88 1.55
N VAL A 207 17.72 4.09 1.45
CA VAL A 207 18.29 3.65 0.16
C VAL A 207 17.24 2.93 -0.67
N PHE A 208 16.47 2.02 -0.08
CA PHE A 208 15.44 1.27 -0.79
C PHE A 208 14.22 2.13 -1.14
N LEU A 209 13.84 3.10 -0.29
CA LEU A 209 12.79 4.06 -0.58
C LEU A 209 13.17 4.95 -1.78
N TYR A 210 14.36 5.57 -1.75
CA TYR A 210 14.85 6.40 -2.84
C TYR A 210 15.12 5.57 -4.09
N GLY A 211 15.68 4.37 -3.93
CA GLY A 211 15.91 3.42 -5.01
C GLY A 211 14.61 2.97 -5.67
N SER A 212 13.51 2.82 -4.93
CA SER A 212 12.19 2.50 -5.49
C SER A 212 11.67 3.64 -6.38
N ALA A 213 11.78 4.89 -5.93
CA ALA A 213 11.43 6.05 -6.73
C ALA A 213 12.30 6.16 -8.00
N LEU A 214 13.61 5.98 -7.86
CA LEU A 214 14.56 5.98 -8.97
C LEU A 214 14.23 4.88 -9.99
N LEU A 215 14.09 3.63 -9.55
CA LEU A 215 13.82 2.50 -10.43
C LEU A 215 12.47 2.64 -11.14
N PHE A 216 11.42 3.13 -10.45
CA PHE A 216 10.14 3.33 -11.10
C PHE A 216 10.19 4.49 -12.09
N ALA A 217 10.90 5.59 -11.79
CA ALA A 217 11.11 6.66 -12.76
C ALA A 217 11.86 6.16 -14.01
N MET A 218 12.96 5.42 -13.81
CA MET A 218 13.73 4.81 -14.90
C MET A 218 12.88 3.85 -15.73
N HIS A 219 12.19 2.91 -15.08
CA HIS A 219 11.38 1.90 -15.75
C HIS A 219 10.16 2.52 -16.46
N GLY A 220 9.37 3.34 -15.78
CA GLY A 220 8.20 4.00 -16.34
C GLY A 220 8.55 4.86 -17.55
N ALA A 221 9.62 5.66 -17.47
CA ALA A 221 10.11 6.44 -18.60
C ALA A 221 10.62 5.54 -19.76
N THR A 222 11.30 4.44 -19.44
CA THR A 222 11.77 3.46 -20.44
C THR A 222 10.59 2.87 -21.20
N ILE A 223 9.58 2.37 -20.48
CA ILE A 223 8.40 1.77 -21.10
C ILE A 223 7.69 2.79 -21.99
N LEU A 224 7.42 4.00 -21.50
CA LEU A 224 6.83 5.08 -22.30
C LEU A 224 7.65 5.41 -23.56
N ALA A 225 8.99 5.40 -23.49
CA ALA A 225 9.84 5.66 -24.65
C ALA A 225 9.71 4.56 -25.74
N VAL A 226 9.44 3.32 -25.33
CA VAL A 226 9.28 2.17 -26.22
C VAL A 226 7.82 1.74 -26.47
N THR A 227 6.81 2.48 -26.00
CA THR A 227 5.39 2.18 -26.34
C THR A 227 5.11 2.31 -27.83
N ARG A 228 5.88 3.11 -28.55
CA ARG A 228 5.84 3.16 -30.03
C ARG A 228 6.14 1.81 -30.71
N PHE A 229 6.69 0.86 -29.96
CA PHE A 229 6.96 -0.53 -30.36
C PHE A 229 6.10 -1.54 -29.57
N GLY A 230 5.10 -1.09 -28.81
CA GLY A 230 4.26 -1.93 -27.95
C GLY A 230 4.97 -2.47 -26.70
N GLY A 231 5.94 -1.73 -26.15
CA GLY A 231 6.74 -2.19 -25.01
C GLY A 231 5.97 -2.38 -23.70
N GLU A 232 4.80 -1.76 -23.55
CA GLU A 232 3.90 -1.93 -22.40
C GLU A 232 3.20 -3.30 -22.38
N ARG A 233 3.25 -4.05 -23.48
CA ARG A 233 2.74 -5.43 -23.57
C ARG A 233 3.79 -6.41 -23.06
N GLU A 234 4.14 -6.24 -21.78
CA GLU A 234 5.34 -6.83 -21.20
C GLU A 234 5.30 -8.35 -21.13
N ILE A 235 4.12 -8.96 -20.95
CA ILE A 235 3.97 -10.43 -20.92
C ILE A 235 4.45 -11.02 -22.26
N GLU A 236 3.96 -10.49 -23.37
CA GLU A 236 4.37 -10.93 -24.71
C GLU A 236 5.85 -10.64 -24.96
N GLN A 237 6.34 -9.48 -24.53
CA GLN A 237 7.76 -9.10 -24.67
C GLN A 237 8.71 -9.98 -23.85
N ILE A 238 8.23 -10.57 -22.74
CA ILE A 238 8.96 -11.54 -21.92
C ILE A 238 9.01 -12.90 -22.63
N THR A 239 7.88 -13.36 -23.17
CA THR A 239 7.78 -14.68 -23.81
C THR A 239 8.39 -14.72 -25.21
N ASP A 240 8.28 -13.62 -25.96
CA ASP A 240 8.78 -13.46 -27.33
C ASP A 240 9.41 -12.07 -27.48
N ARG A 241 10.74 -12.03 -27.44
CA ARG A 241 11.50 -10.78 -27.32
C ARG A 241 11.41 -9.95 -28.59
N GLY A 242 10.72 -8.81 -28.52
CA GLY A 242 10.63 -7.84 -29.61
C GLY A 242 11.66 -6.71 -29.53
N THR A 243 11.65 -5.83 -30.54
CA THR A 243 12.55 -4.67 -30.62
C THR A 243 12.33 -3.66 -29.49
N ALA A 244 11.14 -3.63 -28.87
CA ALA A 244 10.87 -2.80 -27.69
C ALA A 244 11.83 -3.18 -26.54
N SER A 245 11.86 -4.47 -26.20
CA SER A 245 12.75 -5.03 -25.17
C SER A 245 14.23 -4.86 -25.52
N GLU A 246 14.61 -5.08 -26.77
CA GLU A 246 16.01 -4.93 -27.20
C GLU A 246 16.51 -3.49 -27.07
N ARG A 247 15.71 -2.51 -27.51
CA ARG A 247 16.05 -1.08 -27.40
C ARG A 247 16.06 -0.62 -25.96
N ALA A 248 15.10 -1.06 -25.14
CA ALA A 248 15.08 -0.77 -23.71
C ALA A 248 16.36 -1.29 -23.02
N ALA A 249 16.78 -2.51 -23.34
CA ALA A 249 17.99 -3.10 -22.77
C ALA A 249 19.26 -2.40 -23.26
N LEU A 250 19.37 -2.11 -24.56
CA LEU A 250 20.53 -1.44 -25.15
C LEU A 250 20.70 0.00 -24.65
N PHE A 251 19.60 0.74 -24.46
CA PHE A 251 19.64 2.09 -23.87
C PHE A 251 20.38 2.07 -22.53
N TRP A 252 19.99 1.18 -21.62
CA TRP A 252 20.62 1.08 -20.31
C TRP A 252 22.04 0.51 -20.39
N ARG A 253 22.28 -0.49 -21.25
CA ARG A 253 23.62 -1.07 -21.45
C ARG A 253 24.63 -0.01 -21.91
N TRP A 254 24.25 0.84 -22.85
CA TRP A 254 25.10 1.91 -23.36
C TRP A 254 25.24 3.06 -22.37
N THR A 255 24.23 3.32 -21.54
CA THR A 255 24.26 4.40 -20.53
C THR A 255 25.09 4.04 -19.30
N MET A 256 24.93 2.83 -18.76
CA MET A 256 25.52 2.46 -17.45
C MET A 256 26.31 1.14 -17.46
N GLY A 257 26.60 0.57 -18.63
CA GLY A 257 27.48 -0.60 -18.81
C GLY A 257 26.82 -1.96 -18.56
N PHE A 258 25.60 -2.01 -18.04
CA PHE A 258 24.80 -3.23 -17.86
C PHE A 258 23.31 -2.94 -18.07
N ASN A 259 22.48 -3.99 -18.15
CA ASN A 259 21.05 -3.87 -18.39
C ASN A 259 20.26 -5.02 -17.74
N ALA A 260 18.95 -4.81 -17.60
CA ALA A 260 17.98 -5.83 -17.23
C ALA A 260 17.35 -6.48 -18.48
N THR A 261 16.65 -7.60 -18.29
CA THR A 261 15.62 -8.09 -19.22
C THR A 261 14.25 -7.53 -18.84
N MET A 262 13.26 -7.71 -19.73
CA MET A 262 11.88 -7.27 -19.47
C MET A 262 11.27 -7.97 -18.25
N GLU A 263 11.63 -9.21 -17.93
CA GLU A 263 11.14 -9.89 -16.71
C GLU A 263 11.97 -9.48 -15.48
N SER A 264 13.29 -9.39 -15.62
CA SER A 264 14.16 -9.20 -14.46
C SER A 264 14.02 -7.81 -13.85
N ILE A 265 13.66 -6.79 -14.63
CA ILE A 265 13.46 -5.42 -14.10
C ILE A 265 12.33 -5.39 -13.06
N HIS A 266 11.26 -6.18 -13.23
CA HIS A 266 10.19 -6.29 -12.24
C HIS A 266 10.66 -7.01 -10.97
N ARG A 267 11.65 -7.92 -11.06
CA ARG A 267 12.28 -8.51 -9.87
C ARG A 267 13.10 -7.48 -9.11
N TRP A 268 13.88 -6.65 -9.80
CA TRP A 268 14.61 -5.52 -9.18
C TRP A 268 13.64 -4.56 -8.49
N ALA A 269 12.59 -4.11 -9.20
CA ALA A 269 11.58 -3.22 -8.64
C ALA A 269 10.87 -3.83 -7.41
N TRP A 270 10.49 -5.11 -7.50
CA TRP A 270 9.84 -5.82 -6.40
C TRP A 270 10.73 -5.89 -5.16
N TRP A 271 12.00 -6.29 -5.29
CA TRP A 271 12.91 -6.36 -4.15
C TRP A 271 13.24 -5.00 -3.55
N PHE A 272 13.45 -3.96 -4.36
CA PHE A 272 13.68 -2.61 -3.84
C PHE A 272 12.49 -2.09 -3.03
N ALA A 273 11.26 -2.35 -3.49
CA ALA A 273 10.08 -1.96 -2.73
C ALA A 273 9.92 -2.78 -1.44
N VAL A 274 10.15 -4.10 -1.51
CA VAL A 274 9.97 -5.03 -0.38
C VAL A 274 11.03 -4.88 0.70
N LEU A 275 12.27 -4.51 0.36
CA LEU A 275 13.34 -4.29 1.32
C LEU A 275 13.23 -2.96 2.08
N CYS A 276 12.37 -2.03 1.63
CA CYS A 276 12.13 -0.78 2.35
C CYS A 276 11.48 -1.00 3.73
N PRO A 277 10.39 -1.79 3.87
CA PRO A 277 9.77 -2.05 5.17
C PRO A 277 10.32 -3.25 5.95
N ILE A 278 11.35 -3.97 5.45
CA ILE A 278 11.98 -5.11 6.15
C ILE A 278 13.12 -4.63 7.04
#